data_AF-A0A1R0X2L7-F1
#
_entry.id   AF-A0A1R0X2L7-F1
#
_cell.length_a   1.000
_cell.length_b   1.000
_cell.length_c   1.000
_cell.angle_alpha   90.00
_cell.angle_beta   90.00
_cell.angle_gamma   90.00
#
_symmetry.space_group_name_H-M   'P 1'
#
loop_
_entity.id
_entity.type
_entity.pdbx_description
1 polymer ?
#
loop_
_entity_poly.entity_id
_entity_poly.type
_entity_poly.pdbx_seq_one_letter_code
_entity_poly.pdbx_strand_id
1 'polypeptide(L)' 'MWPFKRTKSVPFCDHDWRLNDTRLVYTSVGSIVDVDDFYTVVCVKCHKKREMDRFDFAHLRRHFNVKMPEVTADESA' A
#
# COMPACT_ATOMS: atom_id res chain seq x y z
N MET A 1 10.93 -27.55 14.06
CA MET A 1 10.00 -26.48 14.48
C MET A 1 10.43 -25.19 13.79
N TRP A 2 9.78 -24.80 12.70
CA TRP A 2 10.01 -23.49 12.07
C TRP A 2 9.09 -22.46 12.74
N PRO A 3 9.62 -21.40 13.37
CA PRO A 3 8.77 -20.30 13.75
C PRO A 3 8.59 -19.44 12.49
N PHE A 4 7.44 -19.59 11.83
CA PHE A 4 6.89 -18.50 11.05
C PHE A 4 6.72 -17.34 12.04
N LYS A 5 7.72 -16.44 12.09
CA LYS A 5 7.55 -15.12 12.68
C LYS A 5 6.41 -14.50 11.90
N ARG A 6 5.18 -14.58 12.44
CA ARG A 6 4.12 -13.67 12.06
C ARG A 6 4.77 -12.30 12.18
N THR A 7 5.07 -11.69 11.05
CA THR A 7 5.49 -10.31 10.95
C THR A 7 4.34 -9.56 11.61
N LYS A 8 4.47 -9.30 12.92
CA LYS A 8 3.53 -8.47 13.67
C LYS A 8 3.44 -7.23 12.82
N SER A 9 2.30 -7.04 12.16
CA SER A 9 1.94 -5.84 11.46
C SER A 9 2.25 -4.75 12.47
N VAL A 10 3.35 -4.04 12.26
CA VAL A 10 3.79 -3.02 13.21
C VAL A 10 2.57 -2.12 13.41
N PRO A 11 2.23 -1.62 14.61
CA PRO A 11 1.09 -0.71 14.72
C PRO A 11 1.31 0.48 13.77
N PHE A 12 0.28 0.88 13.02
CA PHE A 12 0.33 2.15 12.30
C PHE A 12 0.51 3.25 13.36
N CYS A 13 1.46 4.16 13.15
CA CYS A 13 1.56 5.33 14.01
C CYS A 13 0.42 6.30 13.66
N ASP A 14 -0.08 7.03 14.66
CA ASP A 14 -1.19 8.01 14.58
C ASP A 14 -0.88 9.28 13.76
N HIS A 15 0.17 9.27 12.95
CA HIS A 15 0.51 10.38 12.06
C HIS A 15 -0.20 10.26 10.72
N ASP A 16 -0.21 11.34 9.93
CA ASP A 16 -0.67 11.27 8.55
C ASP A 16 0.19 10.33 7.70
N TRP A 17 -0.49 9.61 6.82
CA TRP A 17 0.10 8.73 5.83
C TRP A 17 -0.19 9.29 4.44
N ARG A 18 0.78 9.17 3.53
CA ARG A 18 0.61 9.48 2.12
C ARG A 18 0.80 8.22 1.30
N LEU A 19 0.01 8.04 0.24
CA LEU A 19 0.31 7.04 -0.77
C LEU A 19 1.55 7.50 -1.54
N ASN A 20 2.55 6.64 -1.64
CA ASN A 20 3.84 6.93 -2.25
C ASN A 20 4.01 6.25 -3.59
N ASP A 21 3.56 5.00 -3.71
CA ASP A 21 3.69 4.21 -4.93
C ASP A 21 2.55 3.18 -5.03
N THR A 22 2.22 2.78 -6.24
CA THR A 22 1.25 1.72 -6.54
C THR A 22 1.84 0.78 -7.56
N ARG A 23 1.86 -0.51 -7.24
CA ARG A 23 2.41 -1.56 -8.10
C ARG A 23 1.34 -2.57 -8.43
N LEU A 24 1.25 -2.93 -9.70
CA LEU A 24 0.45 -4.07 -10.17
C LEU A 24 1.35 -5.31 -10.24
N VAL A 25 0.90 -6.39 -9.63
CA VAL A 25 1.57 -7.70 -9.72
C VAL A 25 0.65 -8.63 -10.50
N TYR A 26 1.16 -9.12 -11.62
CA TYR A 26 0.47 -10.12 -12.43
C TYR A 26 0.95 -11.49 -12.02
N THR A 27 0.06 -12.30 -11.46
CA THR A 27 0.34 -13.68 -11.08
C THR A 27 -0.35 -14.61 -12.05
N SER A 28 0.42 -15.34 -12.86
CA SER A 28 -0.12 -16.35 -13.77
C SER A 28 -0.08 -17.74 -13.14
N VAL A 29 -1.25 -18.37 -12.97
CA VAL A 29 -1.36 -19.77 -12.54
C VAL A 29 -2.08 -20.55 -13.63
N GLY A 30 -1.30 -21.18 -14.52
CA GLY A 30 -1.83 -21.86 -15.71
C GLY A 30 -2.40 -20.85 -16.72
N SER A 31 -3.67 -21.01 -17.09
CA SER A 31 -4.39 -20.10 -18.01
C SER A 31 -5.05 -18.91 -17.33
N ILE A 32 -4.97 -18.82 -15.99
CA ILE A 32 -5.57 -17.73 -15.20
C ILE A 32 -4.48 -16.69 -14.92
N VAL A 33 -4.79 -15.43 -15.20
CA VAL A 33 -3.97 -14.27 -14.83
C VAL A 33 -4.72 -13.51 -13.75
N ASP A 34 -4.22 -13.57 -12.53
CA ASP A 34 -4.66 -12.71 -11.43
C ASP A 34 -3.85 -11.42 -11.44
N VAL A 35 -4.53 -10.31 -11.14
CA VAL A 35 -3.92 -8.98 -11.05
C VAL A 35 -4.12 -8.48 -9.63
N ASP A 36 -3.03 -8.39 -8.88
CA ASP A 36 -3.02 -7.87 -7.52
C ASP A 36 -2.50 -6.44 -7.48
N ASP A 37 -3.29 -5.54 -6.90
CA ASP A 37 -2.90 -4.16 -6.62
C ASP A 37 -2.18 -4.06 -5.27
N PHE A 38 -0.92 -3.64 -5.28
CA PHE A 38 -0.14 -3.32 -4.08
C PHE A 38 0.07 -1.81 -3.94
N TYR A 39 -0.16 -1.30 -2.73
CA TYR A 39 -0.08 0.11 -2.37
C TYR A 39 1.05 0.31 -1.37
N THR A 40 1.99 1.19 -1.69
CA THR A 40 3.04 1.62 -0.77
C THR A 40 2.68 2.95 -0.14
N VAL A 41 2.41 2.95 1.16
CA VAL A 41 2.18 4.16 1.94
C VAL A 41 3.42 4.56 2.74
N VAL A 42 3.59 5.86 2.94
CA VAL A 42 4.66 6.47 3.74
C VAL A 42 4.05 7.36 4.80
N CYS A 43 4.51 7.22 6.04
CA CYS A 43 4.20 8.19 7.08
C CYS A 43 4.97 9.49 6.80
N VAL A 44 4.28 10.63 6.77
CA VAL A 44 4.91 11.94 6.45
C VAL A 44 5.88 12.42 7.53
N LYS A 45 5.73 11.96 8.78
CA LYS A 45 6.62 12.31 9.90
C LYS A 45 7.73 11.29 10.13
N CYS A 46 7.38 10.01 10.19
CA CYS A 46 8.33 8.95 10.54
C CYS A 46 9.08 8.40 9.33
N HIS A 47 8.66 8.74 8.10
CA HIS A 47 9.18 8.19 6.84
C HIS A 47 9.14 6.65 6.77
N LYS A 48 8.34 6.01 7.62
CA LYS A 48 8.11 4.56 7.60
C LYS A 48 7.30 4.21 6.36
N LYS A 49 7.81 3.27 5.56
CA LYS A 49 7.12 2.73 4.38
C LYS A 49 6.38 1.45 4.74
N ARG A 50 5.23 1.22 4.13
CA ARG A 50 4.55 -0.07 4.12
C ARG A 50 3.93 -0.36 2.79
N GLU A 51 4.11 -1.59 2.35
CA GLU A 51 3.39 -2.18 1.26
C GLU A 51 2.21 -2.96 1.83
N MET A 52 1.06 -2.84 1.19
CA MET A 52 -0.17 -3.54 1.56
C MET A 52 -1.03 -3.76 0.32
N ASP A 53 -1.89 -4.75 0.35
CA ASP A 53 -2.83 -5.00 -0.74
C ASP A 53 -3.98 -3.99 -0.75
N ARG A 54 -4.83 -4.08 -1.78
CA ARG A 54 -6.01 -3.23 -1.96
C ARG A 54 -6.98 -3.25 -0.78
N PHE A 55 -7.21 -4.39 -0.15
CA PHE A 55 -8.14 -4.51 0.98
C PHE A 55 -7.57 -3.82 2.22
N ASP A 56 -6.31 -4.06 2.54
CA ASP A 56 -5.63 -3.38 3.63
C ASP A 56 -5.54 -1.87 3.40
N PHE A 57 -5.27 -1.42 2.18
CA PHE A 57 -5.26 0.00 1.83
C PHE A 57 -6.64 0.65 1.97
N ALA A 58 -7.70 -0.04 1.52
CA ALA A 58 -9.07 0.43 1.70
C ALA A 58 -9.46 0.52 3.18
N HIS A 59 -8.99 -0.41 4.00
CA HIS A 59 -9.17 -0.39 5.45
C HIS A 59 -8.41 0.80 6.07
N LEU A 60 -7.14 0.99 5.71
CA LEU A 60 -6.33 2.13 6.16
C LEU A 60 -7.01 3.46 5.84
N ARG A 61 -7.50 3.64 4.62
CA ARG A 61 -8.17 4.86 4.16
C ARG A 61 -9.46 5.18 4.92
N ARG A 62 -10.12 4.17 5.49
CA ARG A 62 -11.31 4.37 6.35
C ARG A 62 -10.95 4.84 7.76
N HIS A 63 -9.80 4.41 8.28
CA HIS A 63 -9.40 4.68 9.67
C HIS A 63 -8.40 5.83 9.81
N PHE A 64 -7.63 6.12 8.76
CA PHE A 64 -6.57 7.13 8.75
C PHE A 64 -6.76 8.11 7.61
N ASN A 65 -6.32 9.35 7.83
CA ASN A 65 -6.35 10.40 6.84
C ASN A 65 -5.20 10.20 5.83
N VAL A 66 -5.44 9.34 4.83
CA VAL A 66 -4.43 9.03 3.79
C VAL A 66 -4.50 10.08 2.69
N LYS A 67 -3.44 10.87 2.54
CA LYS A 67 -3.31 11.79 1.40
C LYS A 67 -2.98 10.98 0.15
N MET A 68 -3.88 11.00 -0.82
CA MET A 68 -3.59 10.47 -2.16
C MET A 68 -2.66 11.46 -2.87
N PRO A 69 -1.68 11.02 -3.66
CA PRO A 69 -0.97 11.91 -4.55
C PRO A 69 -2.02 12.58 -5.42
N GLU A 70 -2.03 13.91 -5.41
CA GLU A 70 -2.79 14.68 -6.36
C GLU A 70 -2.20 14.29 -7.72
N VAL A 71 -3.00 13.57 -8.51
CA VAL A 71 -2.66 13.31 -9.91
C VAL A 71 -2.65 14.69 -10.54
N THR A 72 -1.49 15.33 -10.53
CA THR A 72 -1.23 16.49 -11.35
C THR A 72 -1.31 15.94 -12.76
N ALA A 73 -2.49 16.10 -13.35
CA ALA A 73 -2.69 16.00 -14.78
C ALA A 73 -1.93 17.16 -15.43
N ASP A 74 -0.61 17.10 -15.33
CA ASP A 74 0.34 17.95 -16.03
C ASP A 74 0.70 17.15 -17.29
N GLU A 75 -0.10 17.36 -18.34
CA GLU A 75 0.30 18.17 -19.51
C GLU A 75 0.87 17.23 -20.58
N SER A 76 0.01 16.72 -21.48
CA SER A 76 -0.13 17.26 -22.84
C SER A 76 1.21 17.58 -23.52
N ALA A 77 1.72 16.63 -24.33
CA ALA A 77 2.46 16.91 -25.55
C ALA A 77 2.40 15.70 -26.50
#